data_AF-A0A7J7N3R3-F1
#
_entry.id   AF-A0A7J7N3R3-F1
#
_cell.length_a   1.000
_cell.length_b   1.000
_cell.length_c   1.000
_cell.angle_alpha   90.00
_cell.angle_beta   90.00
_cell.angle_gamma   90.00
#
_symmetry.space_group_name_H-M   'P 1'
#
loop_
_entity.id
_entity.type
_entity.pdbx_description
1 polymer ?
#
loop_
_entity_poly.entity_id
_entity_poly.type
_entity_poly.pdbx_seq_one_letter_code
_entity_poly.pdbx_strand_id
1 'polypeptide(L)'
;MDKLGCAGDASLQNALDLVYENLNDIPSYGHREALILYSALTTCDPADIMETIQKCKKSKLRCSIIGLSAKIYICNHLCQETGGTYSGIRRGSKTSLRVTCPKCNQHFCFDCDIYIHESLHNFPGCESRRHPKDPES
;
A
#
# COMPACT_ATOMS: atom_id res chain seq x y z
N MET A 1 -11.41 22.01 18.51
CA MET A 1 -10.55 20.91 18.01
C MET A 1 -10.90 20.74 16.55
N ASP A 2 -10.21 21.48 15.69
CA ASP A 2 -10.39 21.35 14.24
C ASP A 2 -10.03 19.92 13.83
N LYS A 3 -10.95 19.26 13.12
CA LYS A 3 -10.69 17.93 12.57
C LYS A 3 -9.57 18.09 11.56
N LEU A 4 -8.39 17.56 11.87
CA LEU A 4 -7.31 17.38 10.90
C LEU A 4 -7.82 16.41 9.83
N GLY A 5 -8.41 16.95 8.77
CA GLY A 5 -8.88 16.18 7.63
C GLY A 5 -7.68 15.69 6.83
N CYS A 6 -7.61 14.39 6.57
CA CYS A 6 -6.68 13.84 5.60
C CYS A 6 -7.27 14.06 4.20
N ALA A 7 -6.99 15.22 3.61
CA ALA A 7 -7.41 15.58 2.26
C ALA A 7 -6.19 15.88 1.38
N GLY A 8 -6.32 15.64 0.08
CA GLY A 8 -5.24 15.78 -0.90
C GLY A 8 -4.60 14.45 -1.27
N ASP A 9 -3.71 14.51 -2.25
CA ASP A 9 -2.99 13.34 -2.75
C ASP A 9 -1.77 13.01 -1.88
N ALA A 10 -1.50 11.71 -1.71
CA ALA A 10 -0.31 11.28 -0.99
C ALA A 10 0.94 11.47 -1.87
N SER A 11 2.01 12.00 -1.29
CA SER A 11 3.33 12.09 -1.94
C SER A 11 4.37 11.35 -1.10
N LEU A 12 4.94 10.30 -1.68
CA LEU A 12 6.02 9.54 -1.07
C LEU A 12 7.36 10.28 -1.17
N GLN A 13 7.58 11.05 -2.23
CA GLN A 13 8.77 11.88 -2.41
C GLN A 13 8.92 12.91 -1.29
N ASN A 14 7.87 13.70 -1.02
CA ASN A 14 7.92 14.71 0.04
C ASN A 14 8.19 14.08 1.41
N ALA A 15 7.59 12.92 1.69
CA ALA A 15 7.85 12.19 2.92
C ALA A 15 9.31 11.71 3.02
N LEU A 16 9.87 11.19 1.93
CA LEU A 16 11.26 10.72 1.88
C LEU A 16 12.26 11.87 1.99
N ASP A 17 12.00 13.00 1.35
CA ASP A 17 12.89 14.16 1.44
C ASP A 17 12.88 14.76 2.85
N LEU A 18 11.71 14.83 3.50
CA LEU A 18 11.62 15.22 4.90
C LEU A 18 12.42 14.27 5.80
N VAL A 19 12.25 12.95 5.62
CA VAL A 19 13.01 11.93 6.36
C VAL A 19 14.51 12.06 6.09
N TYR A 20 14.90 12.29 4.84
CA TYR A 20 16.29 12.47 4.46
C TYR A 20 16.91 13.67 5.17
N GLU A 21 16.25 14.82 5.17
CA GLU A 21 16.73 16.03 5.85
C GLU A 21 16.91 15.81 7.36
N ASN A 22 15.93 15.17 8.01
CA ASN A 22 15.97 14.91 9.46
C ASN A 22 17.04 13.87 9.85
N LEU A 23 17.32 12.88 8.99
CA LEU A 23 18.26 11.81 9.29
C LEU A 23 19.68 12.09 8.74
N ASN A 24 19.87 13.14 7.95
CA ASN A 24 21.18 13.48 7.38
C ASN A 24 22.19 13.91 8.45
N ASP A 25 21.71 14.46 9.57
CA ASP A 25 22.54 14.87 10.70
C ASP A 25 23.11 13.68 11.49
N ILE A 26 22.57 12.47 11.26
CA ILE A 26 23.04 11.26 11.93
C ILE A 26 24.42 10.87 11.37
N PRO A 27 25.43 10.70 12.23
CA PRO A 27 26.79 10.34 11.82
C PRO A 27 26.83 8.94 11.18
N SER A 28 27.91 8.63 10.47
CA SER A 28 28.04 7.41 9.64
C SER A 28 27.91 6.08 10.38
N TYR A 29 28.09 6.06 11.69
CA TYR A 29 27.91 4.90 12.55
C TYR A 29 26.47 4.75 13.10
N GLY A 30 25.64 5.77 12.92
CA GLY A 30 24.24 5.74 13.33
C GLY A 30 23.35 5.05 12.30
N HIS A 31 22.28 4.44 12.79
CA HIS A 31 21.26 3.83 11.93
C HIS A 31 20.27 4.89 11.46
N ARG A 32 19.94 4.85 10.16
CA ARG A 32 18.95 5.72 9.54
C ARG A 32 17.79 4.87 9.06
N GLU A 33 16.72 4.84 9.85
CA GLU A 33 15.55 4.01 9.58
C GLU A 33 14.28 4.86 9.51
N ALA A 34 13.37 4.49 8.61
CA ALA A 34 12.07 5.13 8.48
C ALA A 34 10.97 4.06 8.36
N LEU A 35 9.90 4.24 9.13
CA LEU A 35 8.68 3.45 9.03
C LEU A 35 7.56 4.34 8.47
N ILE A 36 7.04 3.99 7.30
CA ILE A 36 6.01 4.77 6.62
C ILE A 36 4.70 3.97 6.64
N LEU A 37 3.66 4.58 7.21
CA LEU A 37 2.30 4.07 7.12
C LEU A 37 1.65 4.65 5.86
N TYR A 38 1.33 3.79 4.90
CA TYR A 38 0.84 4.21 3.59
C TYR A 38 -0.59 3.73 3.36
N SER A 39 -1.53 4.66 3.27
CA SER A 39 -2.97 4.39 3.07
C SER A 39 -3.49 4.70 1.68
N ALA A 40 -2.74 5.45 0.86
CA ALA A 40 -3.14 5.74 -0.51
C ALA A 40 -2.90 4.55 -1.44
N LEU A 41 -3.53 4.58 -2.62
CA LEU A 41 -3.29 3.62 -3.72
C LEU A 41 -2.29 4.15 -4.75
N THR A 42 -2.08 5.46 -4.74
CA THR A 42 -1.27 6.21 -5.69
C THR A 42 -0.41 7.21 -4.95
N THR A 43 0.76 7.49 -5.52
CA THR A 43 1.64 8.57 -5.09
C THR A 43 1.62 9.64 -6.18
N CYS A 44 1.45 10.90 -5.79
CA CYS A 44 1.43 12.06 -6.67
C CYS A 44 2.63 12.93 -6.30
N ASP A 45 3.76 12.66 -6.96
CA ASP A 45 5.04 13.32 -6.68
C ASP A 45 5.40 14.35 -7.78
N PRO A 46 6.00 15.50 -7.42
CA PRO A 46 6.36 16.53 -8.40
C PRO A 46 7.54 16.16 -9.31
N ALA A 47 8.43 15.28 -8.87
CA ALA A 47 9.60 14.82 -9.63
C ALA A 47 9.66 13.27 -9.69
N ASP A 48 10.68 12.73 -10.38
CA ASP A 48 10.85 11.28 -10.50
C ASP A 48 11.27 10.67 -9.16
N ILE A 49 10.37 9.86 -8.59
CA ILE A 49 10.61 9.17 -7.32
C ILE A 49 11.78 8.17 -7.39
N MET A 50 12.10 7.66 -8.57
CA MET A 50 13.21 6.72 -8.75
C MET A 50 14.55 7.36 -8.38
N GLU A 51 14.72 8.65 -8.68
CA GLU A 51 15.90 9.41 -8.28
C GLU A 51 15.96 9.60 -6.75
N THR A 52 14.82 9.91 -6.12
CA THR A 52 14.72 10.01 -4.66
C THR A 52 15.04 8.68 -3.98
N ILE A 53 14.59 7.54 -4.54
CA ILE A 53 14.94 6.21 -4.03
C ILE A 53 16.46 5.98 -4.09
N GLN A 54 17.11 6.34 -5.19
CA GLN A 54 18.57 6.23 -5.30
C GLN A 54 19.30 7.16 -4.32
N LYS A 55 18.78 8.36 -4.09
CA LYS A 55 19.28 9.29 -3.06
C LYS A 55 19.20 8.66 -1.66
N CYS A 56 18.06 8.06 -1.29
CA CYS A 56 17.88 7.35 -0.02
C CYS A 56 18.82 6.14 0.12
N LYS A 57 19.03 5.38 -0.96
CA LYS A 57 19.97 4.26 -0.98
C LYS A 57 21.41 4.72 -0.75
N LYS A 58 21.83 5.80 -1.42
CA LYS A 58 23.16 6.40 -1.26
C LYS A 58 23.40 6.88 0.18
N SER A 59 22.38 7.43 0.84
CA SER A 59 22.45 7.80 2.24
C SER A 59 22.25 6.62 3.20
N LYS A 60 22.25 5.36 2.75
CA LYS A 60 22.07 4.17 3.62
C LYS A 60 20.82 4.28 4.51
N LEU A 61 19.76 4.88 3.98
CA LEU A 61 18.49 5.03 4.67
C LEU A 61 17.67 3.77 4.43
N ARG A 62 17.20 3.13 5.52
CA ARG A 62 16.39 1.91 5.47
C ARG A 62 14.91 2.25 5.63
N CYS A 63 14.10 2.04 4.60
CA CYS A 63 12.68 2.39 4.61
C CYS A 63 11.80 1.14 4.65
N SER A 64 11.00 0.99 5.70
CA SER A 64 9.97 -0.03 5.81
C SER A 64 8.58 0.59 5.66
N ILE A 65 7.69 -0.06 4.93
CA ILE A 65 6.35 0.46 4.64
C ILE A 65 5.30 -0.52 5.12
N ILE A 66 4.30 0.00 5.82
CA ILE A 66 3.05 -0.71 6.12
C ILE A 66 1.98 -0.16 5.18
N GLY A 67 1.59 -0.96 4.20
CA GLY A 67 0.53 -0.61 3.25
C GLY A 67 -0.84 -1.03 3.77
N LEU A 68 -1.73 -0.08 4.05
CA LEU A 68 -3.10 -0.36 4.52
C LEU A 68 -4.06 -0.71 3.38
N SER A 69 -3.72 -0.33 2.15
CA SER A 69 -4.56 -0.51 0.96
C SER A 69 -4.01 -1.62 0.05
N ALA A 70 -4.11 -1.47 -1.27
CA ALA A 70 -3.54 -2.43 -2.20
C ALA A 70 -1.99 -2.40 -2.21
N LYS A 71 -1.37 -3.48 -2.68
CA LYS A 71 0.08 -3.54 -2.85
C LYS A 71 0.53 -2.59 -3.97
N ILE A 72 1.38 -1.63 -3.63
CA ILE A 72 1.93 -0.65 -4.58
C ILE A 72 3.34 -1.06 -4.99
N TYR A 73 3.59 -1.05 -6.30
CA TYR A 73 4.88 -1.41 -6.87
C TYR A 73 6.02 -0.52 -6.34
N ILE A 74 5.86 0.79 -6.42
CA ILE A 74 6.85 1.78 -5.97
C ILE A 74 7.21 1.61 -4.50
N CYS A 75 6.23 1.45 -3.60
CA CYS A 75 6.49 1.22 -2.19
C CYS A 75 7.26 -0.08 -1.94
N ASN A 76 6.91 -1.15 -2.65
CA ASN A 76 7.65 -2.42 -2.56
C ASN A 76 9.07 -2.30 -3.11
N HIS A 77 9.26 -1.57 -4.21
CA HIS A 77 10.57 -1.33 -4.81
C HIS A 77 11.47 -0.50 -3.89
N LEU A 78 10.96 0.58 -3.31
CA LEU A 78 11.67 1.40 -2.32
C LEU A 78 12.16 0.55 -1.13
N CYS A 79 11.30 -0.29 -0.55
CA CYS A 79 11.72 -1.16 0.55
C CYS A 79 12.82 -2.14 0.14
N GLN A 80 12.74 -2.71 -1.07
CA GLN A 80 13.76 -3.62 -1.58
C GLN A 80 15.11 -2.92 -1.81
N GLU A 81 15.09 -1.74 -2.43
CA GLU A 81 16.31 -0.96 -2.70
C GLU A 81 17.00 -0.44 -1.44
N THR A 82 16.22 -0.14 -0.40
CA THR A 82 16.72 0.38 0.89
C THR A 82 17.01 -0.72 1.93
N GLY A 83 16.73 -1.99 1.63
CA GLY A 83 16.87 -3.10 2.58
C GLY A 83 15.85 -3.10 3.72
N GLY A 84 14.72 -2.43 3.53
CA GLY A 84 13.57 -2.46 4.43
C GLY A 84 12.54 -3.52 4.03
N THR A 85 11.41 -3.53 4.75
CA THR A 85 10.34 -4.49 4.52
C THR A 85 9.04 -3.79 4.13
N TYR A 86 8.40 -4.28 3.06
CA TYR A 86 7.04 -3.89 2.71
C TYR A 86 6.04 -4.89 3.29
N SER A 87 5.25 -4.47 4.27
CA SER A 87 4.15 -5.23 4.85
C SER A 87 2.82 -4.62 4.41
N GLY A 88 2.25 -5.14 3.32
CA GLY A 88 0.87 -4.81 2.96
C GLY A 88 -0.12 -5.60 3.82
N ILE A 89 -1.32 -5.07 4.04
CA ILE A 89 -2.47 -5.87 4.47
C ILE A 89 -2.78 -6.87 3.35
N ARG A 90 -2.12 -8.03 3.42
CA ARG A 90 -2.59 -9.20 2.69
C ARG A 90 -3.89 -9.63 3.34
N ARG A 91 -4.97 -9.68 2.56
CA ARG A 91 -6.19 -10.41 2.93
C ARG A 91 -5.81 -11.85 3.28
N GLY A 92 -5.49 -12.09 4.54
CA GLY A 92 -4.83 -13.33 4.92
C GLY A 92 -4.13 -13.34 6.28
N SER A 93 -4.50 -12.49 7.24
CA SER A 93 -4.35 -12.92 8.63
C SER A 93 -5.32 -14.07 8.86
N LYS A 94 -4.86 -15.17 9.47
CA LYS A 94 -5.65 -16.37 9.74
C LYS A 94 -6.73 -16.15 10.84
N THR A 95 -7.03 -14.92 11.24
CA THR A 95 -7.81 -14.63 12.46
C THR A 95 -8.92 -13.58 12.31
N SER A 96 -9.42 -13.29 11.11
CA SER A 96 -10.60 -12.41 10.97
C SER A 96 -11.76 -13.14 10.30
N LEU A 97 -12.96 -12.98 10.89
CA LEU A 97 -14.24 -13.53 10.44
C LEU A 97 -14.39 -13.35 8.93
N ARG A 98 -14.40 -14.47 8.20
CA ARG A 98 -14.54 -14.49 6.74
C ARG A 98 -15.99 -14.71 6.39
N VAL A 99 -16.54 -13.84 5.56
CA VAL A 99 -17.84 -14.07 4.92
C VAL A 99 -17.58 -14.73 3.57
N THR A 100 -18.42 -15.71 3.21
CA THR A 100 -18.28 -16.47 1.97
C THR A 100 -19.46 -16.17 1.07
N CYS A 101 -19.21 -15.82 -0.19
CA CYS A 101 -20.28 -15.54 -1.15
C CYS A 101 -20.99 -16.85 -1.53
N PRO A 102 -22.34 -16.95 -1.42
CA PRO A 102 -23.08 -18.15 -1.78
C PRO A 102 -23.09 -18.44 -3.29
N LYS A 103 -22.77 -17.46 -4.15
CA LYS A 103 -22.79 -17.62 -5.61
C LYS A 103 -21.47 -18.13 -6.20
N CYS A 104 -20.33 -17.61 -5.73
CA CYS A 104 -19.02 -17.90 -6.32
C CYS A 104 -18.02 -18.57 -5.36
N ASN A 105 -18.45 -18.83 -4.11
CA ASN A 105 -17.69 -19.46 -3.04
C ASN A 105 -16.32 -18.79 -2.73
N GLN A 106 -16.21 -17.49 -3.02
CA GLN A 106 -15.02 -16.69 -2.68
C GLN A 106 -15.15 -16.07 -1.29
N HIS A 107 -14.02 -15.88 -0.60
CA HIS A 107 -13.95 -15.34 0.75
C HIS A 107 -13.55 -13.87 0.77
N PHE A 108 -14.11 -13.10 1.71
CA PHE A 108 -13.80 -11.69 1.91
C PHE A 108 -13.84 -11.29 3.38
N CYS A 109 -13.21 -10.15 3.67
CA CYS A 109 -13.17 -9.56 5.00
C CYS A 109 -14.51 -8.90 5.36
N PHE A 110 -14.81 -8.73 6.65
CA PHE A 110 -16.05 -8.07 7.07
C PHE A 110 -16.16 -6.62 6.57
N ASP A 111 -15.06 -5.86 6.57
CA ASP A 111 -15.07 -4.49 6.03
C ASP A 111 -15.33 -4.46 4.50
N CYS A 112 -14.88 -5.51 3.82
CA CYS A 112 -15.11 -5.72 2.39
C CYS A 112 -16.59 -6.07 2.13
N ASP A 113 -17.22 -6.81 3.05
CA ASP A 113 -18.63 -7.16 3.01
C ASP A 113 -19.52 -5.91 3.13
N ILE A 114 -19.22 -5.05 4.13
CA ILE A 114 -19.90 -3.76 4.33
C ILE A 114 -19.77 -2.90 3.07
N TYR A 115 -18.56 -2.72 2.54
CA TYR A 115 -18.34 -1.90 1.34
C TYR A 115 -19.10 -2.43 0.11
N ILE A 116 -19.15 -3.75 -0.08
CA ILE A 116 -19.88 -4.35 -1.19
C ILE A 116 -21.39 -4.15 -1.05
N HIS A 117 -21.93 -4.35 0.16
CA HIS A 117 -23.37 -4.25 0.41
C HIS A 117 -23.88 -2.81 0.48
N GLU A 118 -23.08 -1.87 0.97
CA GLU A 118 -23.50 -0.48 1.16
C GLU A 118 -23.16 0.43 -0.04
N SER A 119 -22.04 0.18 -0.74
CA SER A 119 -21.56 1.08 -1.80
C SER A 119 -21.67 0.50 -3.21
N LEU A 120 -21.24 -0.75 -3.42
CA LEU A 120 -21.16 -1.32 -4.77
C LEU A 120 -22.47 -1.96 -5.23
N HIS A 121 -23.27 -2.52 -4.33
CA HIS A 121 -24.49 -3.32 -4.60
C HIS A 121 -24.29 -4.50 -5.58
N ASN A 122 -23.08 -4.71 -6.07
CA ASN A 122 -22.71 -5.76 -7.00
C ASN A 122 -21.38 -6.36 -6.57
N PHE A 123 -21.30 -7.69 -6.57
CA PHE A 123 -20.19 -8.40 -5.95
C PHE A 123 -19.01 -8.55 -6.94
N PRO A 124 -17.84 -7.91 -6.70
CA PRO A 124 -16.74 -7.87 -7.69
C PRO A 124 -16.17 -9.25 -8.06
N GLY A 125 -16.23 -10.21 -7.13
CA GLY A 125 -15.76 -11.58 -7.40
C GLY A 125 -16.69 -12.40 -8.28
N CYS A 126 -17.96 -12.00 -8.42
CA CYS A 126 -18.90 -12.59 -9.38
C CYS A 126 -18.69 -11.96 -10.76
N GLU A 127 -18.45 -10.65 -10.83
CA GLU A 127 -18.17 -9.94 -12.09
C GLU A 127 -16.80 -10.27 -12.67
N SER A 128 -15.81 -10.59 -11.83
CA SER A 128 -14.48 -11.02 -12.31
C SER A 128 -14.47 -12.41 -12.94
N ARG A 129 -15.50 -13.24 -12.74
CA ARG A 129 -15.65 -14.49 -13.49
C ARG A 129 -16.32 -14.15 -14.83
N ARG A 130 -15.51 -13.84 -15.85
CA ARG A 130 -15.96 -14.07 -17.23
C ARG A 130 -16.29 -15.57 -17.33
N HIS A 131 -17.50 -15.89 -17.75
CA HIS A 131 -17.85 -17.26 -18.12
C HIS A 131 -16.72 -17.85 -18.98
N PRO A 132 -16.25 -19.09 -18.74
CA PRO A 132 -15.61 -19.81 -19.83
C PRO A 132 -16.62 -19.83 -20.97
N LYS A 133 -16.22 -19.35 -22.15
CA LYS A 133 -17.04 -19.45 -23.36
C LYS A 133 -17.45 -20.92 -23.50
N ASP A 134 -18.75 -21.18 -23.57
CA ASP A 134 -19.25 -22.50 -23.91
C ASP A 134 -18.62 -22.92 -25.26
N PRO A 135 -18.13 -24.16 -25.40
CA PRO A 135 -17.66 -24.64 -26.70
C PRO A 135 -18.87 -24.76 -27.64
N GLU A 136 -18.64 -24.30 -28.86
CA GLU A 136 -19.52 -24.30 -30.04
C GLU A 136 -20.61 -25.38 -30.09
N SER A 137 -21.82 -24.94 -30.45
CA SER A 137 -22.84 -25.77 -31.12
C SER A 137 -23.27 -25.11 -32.42
#